data_AF-A0A7J7KEH5-F1
#
_entry.id   AF-A0A7J7KEH5-F1
#
_cell.length_a   1.000
_cell.length_b   1.000
_cell.length_c   1.000
_cell.angle_alpha   90.00
_cell.angle_beta   90.00
_cell.angle_gamma   90.00
#
_symmetry.space_group_name_H-M   'P 1'
#
loop_
_entity.id
_entity.type
_entity.pdbx_description
1 polymer ?
#
loop_
_entity_poly.entity_id
_entity_poly.type
_entity_poly.pdbx_seq_one_letter_code
_entity_poly.pdbx_strand_id
1 'polypeptide(L)' 'MKTPLDKNIYLFNVAEDPEERNDLTDSHPNVVNFMLKRLAQWQKGSAVPVFYPQDDENCNPALHGGIWGLWVTS' A
#
# COMPACT_ATOMS: atom_id res chain seq x y z
N MET A 1 23.10 -10.72 -6.36
CA MET A 1 22.72 -11.51 -5.16
C MET A 1 21.32 -12.06 -5.40
N LYS A 2 21.06 -13.35 -5.13
CA LYS A 2 19.70 -13.89 -5.20
C LYS A 2 18.96 -13.43 -3.95
N THR A 3 17.90 -12.64 -4.12
CA THR A 3 16.95 -12.37 -3.05
C THR A 3 16.35 -13.71 -2.60
N PRO A 4 16.36 -14.04 -1.29
CA PRO A 4 15.66 -15.21 -0.81
C PRO A 4 14.19 -15.10 -1.22
N LEU A 5 13.61 -16.20 -1.73
CA LEU A 5 12.20 -16.24 -2.14
C LEU A 5 11.24 -15.82 -1.01
N ASP A 6 11.69 -15.90 0.25
CA ASP A 6 10.90 -15.60 1.45
C ASP A 6 11.13 -14.19 2.01
N LYS A 7 11.89 -13.32 1.32
CA LYS A 7 12.20 -11.98 1.83
C LYS A 7 11.05 -11.00 1.61
N ASN A 8 10.45 -10.53 2.69
CA ASN A 8 9.32 -9.60 2.70
C ASN A 8 9.58 -8.27 3.41
N ILE A 9 10.80 -8.04 3.92
CA ILE A 9 11.21 -6.80 4.61
C ILE A 9 12.44 -6.22 3.92
N TYR A 10 12.42 -4.90 3.69
CA TYR A 10 13.51 -4.11 3.12
C TYR A 10 13.64 -2.81 3.91
N LEU A 11 14.86 -2.27 3.98
CA LEU A 11 15.15 -0.98 4.61
C LEU A 11 16.12 -0.19 3.73
N PHE A 12 15.73 1.01 3.33
CA PHE A 12 16.54 1.92 2.52
C PHE A 12 16.69 3.26 3.20
N ASN A 13 17.84 3.92 3.01
CA ASN A 13 18.03 5.31 3.39
C ASN A 13 17.73 6.21 2.19
N VAL A 14 16.47 6.61 2.00
CA VAL A 14 16.01 7.39 0.83
C VAL A 14 16.78 8.70 0.63
N ALA A 15 17.31 9.30 1.71
CA ALA A 15 18.10 10.53 1.63
C ALA A 15 19.48 10.33 0.98
N GLU A 16 20.10 9.15 1.17
CA GLU A 16 21.42 8.82 0.63
C GLU A 16 21.35 7.83 -0.55
N ASP A 17 20.24 7.12 -0.70
CA ASP A 17 19.96 6.13 -1.74
C ASP A 17 18.52 6.29 -2.27
N PRO A 18 18.28 7.34 -3.09
CA PRO A 18 16.95 7.66 -3.60
C PRO A 18 16.39 6.63 -4.60
N GLU A 19 17.24 5.76 -5.12
CA GLU A 19 16.88 4.71 -6.07
C GLU A 19 16.79 3.32 -5.42
N GLU A 20 16.86 3.25 -4.08
CA GLU A 20 16.63 2.04 -3.28
C GLU A 20 17.50 0.84 -3.71
N ARG A 21 18.77 1.11 -4.05
CA ARG A 21 19.69 0.09 -4.59
C ARG A 21 20.35 -0.75 -3.50
N ASN A 22 20.48 -0.22 -2.29
CA ASN A 22 21.25 -0.79 -1.20
C ASN A 22 20.36 -1.08 0.00
N ASP A 23 19.97 -2.35 0.14
CA ASP A 23 19.19 -2.76 1.30
C ASP A 23 20.04 -2.85 2.58
N LEU A 24 19.54 -2.22 3.64
CA LEU A 24 20.18 -2.07 4.96
C LEU A 24 19.53 -2.95 6.04
N THR A 25 18.61 -3.84 5.67
CA THR A 25 17.84 -4.67 6.63
C THR A 25 18.74 -5.44 7.60
N ASP A 26 19.77 -6.10 7.08
CA ASP A 26 20.68 -6.94 7.88
C ASP A 26 21.67 -6.11 8.72
N SER A 27 22.03 -4.91 8.26
CA SER A 27 22.99 -4.04 8.94
C SER A 27 22.37 -3.16 10.02
N HIS A 28 21.05 -2.89 9.95
CA HIS A 28 20.35 -1.98 10.87
C HIS A 28 19.07 -2.59 11.47
N PRO A 29 19.13 -3.74 12.17
CA PRO A 29 17.96 -4.45 12.69
C PRO A 29 17.18 -3.65 13.76
N ASN A 30 17.84 -2.73 14.46
CA ASN A 30 17.20 -1.81 15.40
C ASN A 30 16.26 -0.81 14.69
N VAL A 31 16.68 -0.29 13.53
CA VAL A 31 15.88 0.64 12.72
C VAL A 31 14.70 -0.10 12.10
N VAL A 32 14.92 -1.31 11.58
CA VAL A 32 13.83 -2.18 11.10
C VAL A 32 12.75 -2.36 12.17
N ASN A 33 13.16 -2.76 13.39
CA ASN A 33 12.24 -2.96 14.50
C ASN A 33 11.50 -1.67 14.91
N PHE A 34 12.19 -0.53 14.90
CA PHE A 34 11.56 0.76 15.17
C PHE A 34 10.48 1.09 14.14
N MET A 35 10.79 0.95 12.85
CA MET A 35 9.86 1.24 11.75
C MET A 35 8.66 0.29 11.77
N LEU A 36 8.87 -1.01 12.02
CA LEU A 36 7.78 -1.99 12.15
C LEU A 36 6.84 -1.67 13.33
N LYS A 37 7.40 -1.26 14.48
CA LYS A 37 6.59 -0.81 15.62
C LYS A 37 5.78 0.44 15.28
N ARG A 38 6.40 1.40 14.59
CA ARG A 38 5.72 2.61 14.13
C ARG A 38 4.58 2.26 13.17
N LEU A 39 4.79 1.37 12.20
CA LEU A 39 3.75 0.89 11.28
C LEU A 39 2.59 0.24 12.04
N ALA A 40 2.89 -0.64 13.01
CA ALA A 40 1.87 -1.28 13.84
C ALA A 40 1.07 -0.28 14.68
N GLN A 41 1.67 0.81 15.15
CA GLN A 41 0.98 1.88 15.86
C GLN A 41 -0.04 2.59 14.95
N TRP A 42 0.36 2.95 13.72
CA TRP A 42 -0.56 3.56 12.74
C TRP A 42 -1.71 2.63 12.36
N GLN A 43 -1.40 1.35 12.12
CA GLN A 43 -2.41 0.33 11.83
C GLN A 43 -3.46 0.22 12.95
N LYS A 44 -3.04 0.30 14.22
CA LYS A 44 -3.96 0.22 15.35
C LYS A 44 -4.72 1.53 15.61
N GLY A 45 -4.07 2.67 15.41
CA GLY A 45 -4.59 3.97 15.82
C GLY A 45 -5.43 4.69 14.78
N SER A 46 -5.26 4.39 13.49
CA SER A 46 -5.88 5.19 12.41
C SER A 46 -6.35 4.39 11.21
N ALA A 47 -6.00 3.10 11.08
CA ALA A 47 -6.48 2.31 9.96
C ALA A 47 -7.96 1.99 10.12
N VAL A 48 -8.70 2.20 9.04
CA VAL A 48 -10.08 1.75 8.89
C VAL A 48 -10.10 0.45 8.09
N PRO A 49 -11.12 -0.41 8.25
CA PRO A 49 -11.29 -1.57 7.38
C PRO A 49 -11.30 -1.15 5.91
N VAL A 50 -10.68 -1.97 5.05
CA VAL A 50 -10.71 -1.74 3.61
C VAL A 50 -12.16 -1.84 3.13
N PHE A 51 -12.66 -0.77 2.52
CA PHE A 51 -13.94 -0.79 1.83
C PHE A 51 -13.69 -1.02 0.34
N TYR A 52 -13.89 -2.25 -0.10
CA TYR A 52 -13.78 -2.67 -1.50
C TYR A 52 -15.12 -3.27 -1.92
N PRO A 53 -16.11 -2.42 -2.25
CA PRO A 53 -17.44 -2.88 -2.63
C PRO A 53 -17.40 -3.69 -3.93
N GLN A 54 -18.42 -4.52 -4.15
CA GLN A 54 -18.61 -5.18 -5.43
C GLN A 54 -18.96 -4.15 -6.51
N ASP A 55 -18.67 -4.49 -7.76
CA ASP A 55 -19.07 -3.68 -8.92
C ASP A 55 -20.60 -3.52 -8.94
N ASP A 56 -21.08 -2.32 -9.25
CA ASP A 56 -22.51 -2.02 -9.42
C ASP A 56 -22.84 -2.02 -10.91
N GLU A 57 -23.61 -3.00 -11.39
CA GLU A 57 -23.97 -3.09 -12.81
C GLU A 57 -24.70 -1.84 -13.33
N ASN A 58 -25.38 -1.11 -12.44
CA ASN A 58 -26.06 0.13 -12.80
C ASN A 58 -25.08 1.25 -13.15
N CYS A 59 -23.79 1.12 -12.84
CA CYS A 59 -22.79 2.10 -13.28
C CYS A 59 -22.45 2.00 -14.78
N ASN A 60 -22.96 0.99 -15.49
CA ASN A 60 -22.65 0.75 -16.89
C ASN A 60 -23.07 1.95 -17.78
N PRO A 61 -22.14 2.64 -18.46
CA PRO A 61 -22.43 3.79 -19.32
C PRO A 61 -23.43 3.52 -20.44
N ALA A 62 -23.56 2.27 -20.90
CA ALA A 62 -24.55 1.90 -21.90
C ALA A 62 -25.99 2.18 -21.42
N LEU A 63 -26.21 2.20 -20.09
CA LEU A 63 -27.49 2.56 -19.46
C LEU A 63 -27.68 4.07 -19.32
N HIS A 64 -26.63 4.88 -19.51
CA HIS A 64 -26.58 6.34 -19.26
C HIS A 64 -26.16 7.14 -20.49
N GLY A 65 -26.61 6.73 -21.68
CA GLY A 65 -26.33 7.44 -22.93
C GLY A 65 -24.87 7.33 -23.41
N GLY A 66 -24.14 6.31 -22.95
CA GLY A 66 -22.75 6.03 -23.34
C GLY A 66 -21.70 6.85 -22.58
N ILE A 67 -22.09 7.53 -21.50
CA ILE A 67 -21.22 8.45 -20.75
C ILE A 67 -21.07 7.94 -19.31
N TRP A 68 -19.84 7.96 -18.80
CA TRP A 68 -19.57 7.74 -17.37
C TRP A 68 -20.10 8.93 -16.57
N GLY A 69 -21.00 8.68 -15.63
CA GLY A 69 -21.64 9.72 -14.83
C GLY A 69 -22.24 9.16 -13.57
N LEU A 70 -22.96 9.99 -12.82
CA LEU A 70 -23.70 9.53 -11.64
C LEU A 70 -24.84 8.62 -12.09
N TRP A 71 -24.87 7.39 -11.58
CA TRP A 71 -25.96 6.44 -11.80
C TRP A 71 -26.93 6.32 -10.61
N VAL A 72 -26.55 6.88 -9.45
CA VAL A 72 -27.38 6.95 -8.24
C VAL A 72 -27.88 8.39 -8.10
N THR A 73 -29.17 8.63 -8.34
CA THR A 73 -29.84 9.89 -8.01
C THR A 73 -30.58 9.76 -6.68
N SER A 74 -30.57 10.83 -5.87
CA SER A 74 -31.18 10.92 -4.54
C SER A 74 -32.70 10.72 -4.53
#